data_AF-A0A954Z892-F1
#
_entry.id   AF-A0A954Z892-F1
#
_cell.length_a   1.000
_cell.length_b   1.000
_cell.length_c   1.000
_cell.angle_alpha   90.00
_cell.angle_beta   90.00
_cell.angle_gamma   90.00
#
_symmetry.space_group_name_H-M   'P 1'
#
loop_
_entity.id
_entity.type
_entity.pdbx_description
1 polymer ?
#
loop_
_entity_poly.entity_id
_entity_poly.type
_entity_poly.pdbx_seq_one_letter_code
_entity_poly.pdbx_strand_id
1 'polypeptide(L)'
;MKKTLLRCFRGVWLLWSFVLTSTLVIALAALAFFEYSSLRALDPDQIALMPAPDLIASGAYQPFQEPLRVAKPDDFGVFYATDRAPAIDADAERYYTSERGHVLRVGVAQVRLGEQQITWEEAARIAREKDREREYPLRVADAREFGVLRDTLTPFDAAAKQATEAESQATSLDEEFIHRVNEKLRSSHRKELVIYVHGYKVVFENPLLVATELWHYLGYDGVFLAYSWPSTPNFAAYFSDLETAAYSSRNLRILIESLARETEVERIHVLGYSAGTRLVLGAVNQISLLNHDATDQELQDRYRLGTVVLACSDVDRQIFGNQLADGAWRVPSQWTVYLSELDSTLDMARMVFGRKRLGRLVEGDVVSPALADFLRSQNRFSLVDVSRAENADANNGHAYFHKSPWVSSDLLLTFATSLPPGERGLVKKGDSPLWEFPDDYVARLGSLANLPSNQGDAPDAD
;
A
#
# COMPACT_ATOMS: atom_id res chain seq x y z
N MET A 1 43.75 -49.68 2.34
CA MET A 1 42.39 -49.19 2.03
C MET A 1 41.72 -48.40 3.17
N LYS A 2 41.80 -48.81 4.46
CA LYS A 2 41.13 -48.07 5.58
C LYS A 2 41.67 -46.65 5.87
N LYS A 3 42.98 -46.40 5.70
CA LYS A 3 43.58 -45.06 5.94
C LYS A 3 43.22 -44.00 4.89
N THR A 4 42.86 -44.43 3.68
CA THR A 4 42.51 -43.52 2.57
C THR A 4 41.04 -43.05 2.68
N LEU A 5 40.11 -43.93 3.08
CA LEU A 5 38.73 -43.56 3.34
C LEU A 5 38.59 -42.55 4.49
N LEU A 6 39.36 -42.72 5.57
CA LEU A 6 39.30 -41.80 6.73
C LEU A 6 39.81 -40.39 6.40
N ARG A 7 40.74 -40.25 5.44
CA ARG A 7 41.22 -38.95 4.95
C ARG A 7 40.18 -38.25 4.06
N CYS A 8 39.46 -38.99 3.21
CA CYS A 8 38.35 -38.42 2.43
C CYS A 8 37.20 -37.94 3.33
N PHE A 9 36.81 -38.72 4.35
CA PHE A 9 35.76 -38.28 5.28
C PHE A 9 36.14 -37.04 6.09
N ARG A 10 37.41 -36.93 6.53
CA ARG A 10 37.90 -35.72 7.19
C ARG A 10 37.91 -34.50 6.27
N GLY A 11 38.31 -34.67 5.00
CA GLY A 11 38.30 -33.59 4.01
C GLY A 11 36.89 -33.08 3.70
N VAL A 12 35.92 -33.99 3.53
CA VAL A 12 34.51 -33.65 3.31
C VAL A 12 33.90 -32.98 4.55
N TRP A 13 34.19 -33.47 5.75
CA TRP A 13 33.67 -32.89 7.00
C TRP A 13 34.24 -31.49 7.28
N LEU A 14 35.53 -31.26 6.96
CA LEU A 14 36.15 -29.94 7.04
C LEU A 14 35.57 -28.98 6.01
N LEU A 15 35.33 -29.42 4.76
CA LEU A 15 34.65 -28.61 3.74
C LEU A 15 33.22 -28.24 4.16
N TRP A 16 32.45 -29.21 4.67
CA TRP A 16 31.08 -28.97 5.16
C TRP A 16 31.06 -28.04 6.37
N SER A 17 31.99 -28.20 7.31
CA SER A 17 32.12 -27.30 8.45
C SER A 17 32.49 -25.89 8.03
N PHE A 18 33.39 -25.74 7.05
CA PHE A 18 33.81 -24.44 6.53
C PHE A 18 32.70 -23.74 5.74
N VAL A 19 31.91 -24.50 4.96
CA VAL A 19 30.73 -23.98 4.27
C VAL A 19 29.68 -23.56 5.29
N LEU A 20 29.37 -24.38 6.30
CA LEU A 20 28.39 -24.04 7.36
C LEU A 20 28.82 -22.82 8.18
N THR A 21 30.09 -22.72 8.57
CA THR A 21 30.59 -21.55 9.32
C THR A 21 30.62 -20.31 8.44
N SER A 22 30.92 -20.43 7.15
CA SER A 22 30.89 -19.29 6.23
C SER A 22 29.47 -18.80 5.97
N THR A 23 28.49 -19.69 5.75
CA THR A 23 27.08 -19.26 5.64
C THR A 23 26.54 -18.71 6.96
N LEU A 24 26.93 -19.28 8.10
CA LEU A 24 26.53 -18.74 9.41
C LEU A 24 27.15 -17.37 9.68
N VAL A 25 28.43 -17.16 9.34
CA VAL A 25 29.10 -15.87 9.50
C VAL A 25 28.55 -14.82 8.54
N ILE A 26 28.21 -15.19 7.30
CA ILE A 26 27.54 -14.29 6.35
C ILE A 26 26.12 -13.96 6.83
N ALA A 27 25.38 -14.94 7.36
CA ALA A 27 24.05 -14.72 7.92
C ALA A 27 24.10 -13.83 9.18
N LEU A 28 25.08 -14.05 10.06
CA LEU A 28 25.31 -13.24 11.26
C LEU A 28 25.84 -11.84 10.92
N ALA A 29 26.68 -11.70 9.89
CA ALA A 29 27.14 -10.41 9.41
C ALA A 29 26.02 -9.64 8.72
N ALA A 30 25.13 -10.32 7.99
CA ALA A 30 23.91 -9.72 7.46
C ALA A 30 22.99 -9.28 8.61
N LEU A 31 22.73 -10.14 9.60
CA LEU A 31 21.97 -9.80 10.81
C LEU A 31 22.56 -8.60 11.55
N ALA A 32 23.88 -8.58 11.78
CA ALA A 32 24.57 -7.49 12.46
C ALA A 32 24.60 -6.19 11.63
N PHE A 33 24.70 -6.28 10.30
CA PHE A 33 24.61 -5.10 9.42
C PHE A 33 23.18 -4.54 9.36
N PHE A 34 22.17 -5.41 9.48
CA PHE A 34 20.76 -5.03 9.60
C PHE A 34 20.41 -4.43 10.97
N GLU A 35 20.97 -4.95 12.07
CA GLU A 35 20.90 -4.30 13.38
C GLU A 35 21.63 -2.94 13.37
N TYR A 36 22.77 -2.85 12.69
CA TYR A 36 23.54 -1.61 12.58
C TYR A 36 22.85 -0.54 11.72
N SER A 37 22.16 -0.91 10.63
CA SER A 37 21.35 0.05 9.86
C SER A 37 20.08 0.49 10.61
N SER A 38 19.60 -0.29 11.58
CA SER A 38 18.48 0.06 12.48
C SER A 38 18.86 0.95 13.67
N LEU A 39 20.16 1.13 13.96
CA LEU A 39 20.66 1.91 15.11
C LEU A 39 20.73 3.42 14.87
N ARG A 40 20.43 3.91 13.66
CA ARG A 40 19.91 5.28 13.53
C ARG A 40 18.43 5.19 13.83
N ALA A 41 18.07 5.45 15.09
CA ALA A 41 16.70 5.71 15.50
C ALA A 41 16.16 6.87 14.66
N LEU A 42 15.58 6.56 13.50
CA LEU A 42 14.63 7.44 12.84
C LEU A 42 13.51 7.62 13.85
N ASP A 43 13.24 8.87 14.21
CA ASP A 43 12.11 9.20 15.05
C ASP A 43 10.85 8.60 14.40
N PRO A 44 10.17 7.64 15.06
CA PRO A 44 9.11 6.83 14.47
C PRO A 44 7.93 7.69 14.00
N ASP A 45 7.80 8.88 14.59
CA ASP A 45 6.72 9.81 14.34
C ASP A 45 6.98 10.68 13.10
N GLN A 46 8.10 10.54 12.37
CA GLN A 46 8.40 11.40 11.22
C GLN A 46 9.06 10.72 10.01
N ILE A 47 8.76 11.26 8.82
CA ILE A 47 9.46 10.96 7.56
C ILE A 47 9.75 12.25 6.80
N ALA A 48 10.80 12.26 5.98
CA ALA A 48 10.98 13.32 4.99
C ALA A 48 9.98 13.13 3.85
N LEU A 49 9.28 14.21 3.47
CA LEU A 49 8.36 14.23 2.34
C LEU A 49 9.07 13.78 1.05
N MET A 50 8.44 12.88 0.30
CA MET A 50 8.96 12.31 -0.94
C MET A 50 9.31 13.38 -1.97
N PRO A 51 10.21 13.07 -2.93
CA PRO A 51 10.46 13.93 -4.08
C PRO A 51 9.16 14.32 -4.79
N ALA A 52 9.09 15.54 -5.32
CA ALA A 52 7.92 15.98 -6.07
C ALA A 52 7.71 15.08 -7.31
N PRO A 53 6.53 14.51 -7.52
CA PRO A 53 6.21 13.76 -8.72
C PRO A 53 6.35 14.62 -9.98
N ASP A 54 6.90 14.05 -11.06
CA ASP A 54 7.01 14.72 -12.36
C ASP A 54 5.66 15.09 -12.98
N LEU A 55 4.58 14.40 -12.59
CA LEU A 55 3.19 14.77 -12.84
C LEU A 55 2.89 16.23 -12.46
N ILE A 56 3.42 16.68 -11.32
CA ILE A 56 3.21 18.05 -10.84
C ILE A 56 4.10 19.01 -11.61
N ALA A 57 5.39 18.68 -11.76
CA ALA A 57 6.36 19.53 -12.44
C ALA A 57 6.04 19.72 -13.93
N SER A 58 5.48 18.71 -14.58
CA SER A 58 5.02 18.76 -15.98
C SER A 58 3.71 19.52 -16.18
N GLY A 59 3.00 19.84 -15.09
CA GLY A 59 1.68 20.48 -15.11
C GLY A 59 0.54 19.55 -15.54
N ALA A 60 0.83 18.25 -15.73
CA ALA A 60 -0.15 17.23 -16.13
C ALA A 60 -1.27 17.04 -15.10
N TYR A 61 -0.97 17.34 -13.84
CA TYR A 61 -1.96 17.46 -12.77
C TYR A 61 -1.52 18.57 -11.84
N GLN A 62 -2.48 19.42 -11.47
CA GLN A 62 -2.22 20.58 -10.63
C GLN A 62 -3.03 20.43 -9.34
N PRO A 63 -2.44 19.84 -8.28
CA PRO A 63 -3.08 19.80 -6.98
C PRO A 63 -3.24 21.24 -6.47
N PHE A 64 -4.24 21.46 -5.62
CA PHE A 64 -4.48 22.76 -4.98
C PHE A 64 -4.96 23.89 -5.92
N GLN A 65 -5.44 23.60 -7.13
CA GLN A 65 -5.99 24.64 -8.02
C GLN A 65 -7.23 25.31 -7.43
N GLU A 66 -8.13 24.52 -6.87
CA GLU A 66 -9.30 25.01 -6.16
C GLU A 66 -9.13 24.71 -4.67
N PRO A 67 -9.30 25.71 -3.79
CA PRO A 67 -9.29 25.45 -2.36
C PRO A 67 -10.51 24.59 -2.02
N LEU A 68 -10.29 23.56 -1.22
CA LEU A 68 -11.38 22.79 -0.63
C LEU A 68 -12.27 23.72 0.21
N ARG A 69 -13.48 23.25 0.55
CA ARG A 69 -14.44 24.04 1.37
C ARG A 69 -13.98 24.30 2.83
N VAL A 70 -12.71 24.07 3.15
CA VAL A 70 -12.12 24.19 4.49
C VAL A 70 -10.97 25.19 4.53
N ALA A 71 -10.69 25.70 5.73
CA ALA A 71 -9.80 26.83 5.91
C ALA A 71 -8.33 26.48 5.70
N LYS A 72 -7.89 25.27 6.10
CA LYS A 72 -6.50 24.83 6.02
C LYS A 72 -6.38 23.33 5.68
N PRO A 73 -5.25 22.90 5.10
CA PRO A 73 -4.95 21.48 4.90
C PRO A 73 -5.05 20.65 6.18
N ASP A 74 -4.48 21.17 7.28
CA ASP A 74 -4.41 20.49 8.59
C ASP A 74 -5.78 20.39 9.31
N ASP A 75 -6.85 21.00 8.77
CA ASP A 75 -8.18 20.92 9.39
C ASP A 75 -8.74 19.49 9.35
N PHE A 76 -8.24 18.66 8.43
CA PHE A 76 -8.56 17.24 8.34
C PHE A 76 -7.32 16.39 8.58
N GLY A 77 -7.43 15.48 9.55
CA GLY A 77 -6.41 14.45 9.73
C GLY A 77 -6.57 13.31 8.74
N VAL A 78 -5.53 12.51 8.59
CA VAL A 78 -5.58 11.23 7.85
C VAL A 78 -6.36 10.22 8.70
N PHE A 79 -7.33 9.54 8.09
CA PHE A 79 -8.06 8.49 8.81
C PHE A 79 -7.17 7.27 8.99
N TYR A 80 -7.46 6.45 10.00
CA TYR A 80 -6.79 5.17 10.15
C TYR A 80 -7.75 4.07 10.59
N ALA A 81 -7.38 2.85 10.22
CA ALA A 81 -7.95 1.63 10.77
C ALA A 81 -6.79 0.72 11.19
N THR A 82 -6.86 0.13 12.39
CA THR A 82 -5.78 -0.71 12.91
C THR A 82 -6.33 -1.88 13.71
N ASP A 83 -5.78 -3.06 13.44
CA ASP A 83 -6.01 -4.28 14.22
C ASP A 83 -4.81 -4.60 15.14
N ARG A 84 -4.03 -3.56 15.46
CA ARG A 84 -2.98 -3.57 16.49
C ARG A 84 -3.57 -3.42 17.89
N ALA A 85 -2.89 -3.99 18.88
CA ALA A 85 -3.23 -3.75 20.27
C ALA A 85 -2.90 -2.30 20.66
N PRO A 86 -3.78 -1.59 21.40
CA PRO A 86 -3.44 -0.30 21.97
C PRO A 86 -2.21 -0.40 22.85
N ALA A 87 -1.33 0.61 22.79
CA ALA A 87 -0.19 0.71 23.69
C ALA A 87 -0.66 1.04 25.11
N ILE A 88 0.04 0.49 26.10
CA ILE A 88 -0.12 0.84 27.52
C ILE A 88 1.10 1.66 27.99
N ASP A 89 1.02 2.31 29.15
CA ASP A 89 2.11 3.14 29.70
C ASP A 89 3.46 2.41 29.86
N ALA A 90 3.47 1.07 29.84
CA ALA A 90 4.67 0.26 29.93
C ALA A 90 5.33 -0.04 28.57
N ASP A 91 4.65 0.21 27.47
CA ASP A 91 5.15 -0.03 26.11
C ASP A 91 6.05 1.11 25.64
N ALA A 92 6.88 0.85 24.64
CA ALA A 92 7.73 1.89 24.03
C ALA A 92 6.96 2.68 22.96
N GLU A 93 5.97 2.05 22.34
CA GLU A 93 5.09 2.63 21.34
C GLU A 93 4.08 3.60 21.97
N ARG A 94 3.73 4.68 21.25
CA ARG A 94 2.90 5.76 21.80
C ARG A 94 1.40 5.49 21.72
N TYR A 95 0.94 4.90 20.62
CA TYR A 95 -0.50 4.73 20.35
C TYR A 95 -0.91 3.27 20.25
N TYR A 96 -0.22 2.51 19.40
CA TYR A 96 -0.51 1.09 19.17
C TYR A 96 0.79 0.30 19.03
N THR A 97 0.80 -0.91 19.56
CA THR A 97 1.97 -1.80 19.54
C THR A 97 2.06 -2.56 18.21
N SER A 98 3.04 -3.46 18.11
CA SER A 98 3.13 -4.41 16.99
C SER A 98 2.37 -5.72 17.23
N GLU A 99 1.65 -5.84 18.34
CA GLU A 99 0.86 -7.02 18.70
C GLU A 99 -0.56 -6.96 18.14
N ARG A 100 -1.23 -8.13 18.04
CA ARG A 100 -2.62 -8.22 17.56
C ARG A 100 -3.60 -7.66 18.59
N GLY A 101 -4.48 -6.76 18.15
CA GLY A 101 -5.55 -6.16 18.96
C GLY A 101 -6.89 -6.91 18.92
N HIS A 102 -7.01 -7.97 18.09
CA HIS A 102 -8.19 -8.82 17.90
C HIS A 102 -9.46 -8.15 17.35
N VAL A 103 -9.54 -6.82 17.36
CA VAL A 103 -10.63 -6.02 16.81
C VAL A 103 -10.07 -4.92 15.91
N LEU A 104 -10.85 -4.42 14.96
CA LEU A 104 -10.44 -3.29 14.14
C LEU A 104 -10.86 -1.97 14.79
N ARG A 105 -9.88 -1.15 15.16
CA ARG A 105 -10.06 0.19 15.73
C ARG A 105 -9.92 1.23 14.65
N VAL A 106 -10.77 2.26 14.69
CA VAL A 106 -10.81 3.33 13.69
C VAL A 106 -10.66 4.69 14.36
N GLY A 107 -10.04 5.63 13.66
CA GLY A 107 -9.77 6.96 14.19
C GLY A 107 -9.24 7.92 13.15
N VAL A 108 -8.72 9.05 13.65
CA VAL A 108 -8.08 10.08 12.84
C VAL A 108 -6.74 10.48 13.44
N ALA A 109 -5.74 10.70 12.60
CA ALA A 109 -4.44 11.19 13.00
C ALA A 109 -4.16 12.57 12.40
N GLN A 110 -3.65 13.47 13.23
CA GLN A 110 -3.19 14.80 12.83
C GLN A 110 -1.73 14.71 12.45
N VAL A 111 -1.43 14.94 11.17
CA VAL A 111 -0.07 14.94 10.62
C VAL A 111 0.27 16.36 10.18
N ARG A 112 1.43 16.86 10.63
CA ARG A 112 1.91 18.21 10.29
C ARG A 112 3.07 18.12 9.31
N LEU A 113 3.12 19.08 8.38
CA LEU A 113 4.25 19.28 7.48
C LEU A 113 5.14 20.40 8.01
N GLY A 114 6.33 20.06 8.51
CA GLY A 114 7.21 20.99 9.20
C GLY A 114 6.80 21.26 10.65
N GLU A 115 7.30 22.35 11.23
CA GLU A 115 7.10 22.68 12.65
C GLU A 115 5.83 23.49 12.94
N GLN A 116 5.18 24.03 11.90
CA GLN A 116 4.04 24.94 12.04
C GLN A 116 2.89 24.55 11.11
N GLN A 117 1.69 25.04 11.40
CA GLN A 117 0.56 24.91 10.48
C GLN A 117 0.87 25.62 9.16
N ILE A 118 0.57 24.95 8.05
CA ILE A 118 0.80 25.49 6.71
C ILE A 118 -0.48 26.06 6.10
N THR A 119 -0.33 27.03 5.19
CA THR A 119 -1.43 27.53 4.36
C THR A 119 -1.58 26.67 3.10
N TRP A 120 -2.71 26.81 2.39
CA TRP A 120 -2.90 26.20 1.07
C TRP A 120 -1.83 26.64 0.06
N GLU A 121 -1.43 27.91 0.10
CA GLU A 121 -0.36 28.45 -0.75
C GLU A 121 0.99 27.79 -0.46
N GLU A 122 1.32 27.58 0.82
CA GLU A 122 2.55 26.93 1.24
C GLU A 122 2.54 25.44 0.88
N ALA A 123 1.42 24.75 1.08
CA ALA A 123 1.25 23.36 0.64
C ALA A 123 1.47 23.21 -0.88
N ALA A 124 0.84 24.09 -1.67
CA ALA A 124 0.98 24.09 -3.13
C ALA A 124 2.40 24.44 -3.59
N ARG A 125 3.10 25.32 -2.86
CA ARG A 125 4.50 25.66 -3.11
C ARG A 125 5.40 24.45 -2.88
N ILE A 126 5.24 23.75 -1.75
CA ILE A 126 6.04 22.57 -1.39
C ILE A 126 5.83 21.42 -2.38
N ALA A 127 4.59 21.22 -2.85
CA ALA A 127 4.26 20.18 -3.83
C ALA A 127 4.95 20.39 -5.17
N ARG A 128 5.20 21.64 -5.59
CA ARG A 128 5.86 22.00 -6.86
C ARG A 128 7.38 22.07 -6.76
N GLU A 129 7.93 22.06 -5.55
CA GLU A 129 9.37 22.21 -5.31
C GLU A 129 10.08 20.87 -5.57
N LYS A 130 10.64 20.70 -6.78
CA LYS A 130 11.38 19.50 -7.20
C LYS A 130 12.77 19.43 -6.54
N ASP A 131 13.53 20.50 -6.64
CA ASP A 131 14.85 20.63 -5.98
C ASP A 131 14.70 21.41 -4.69
N ARG A 132 14.61 20.68 -3.57
CA ARG A 132 14.40 21.27 -2.24
C ARG A 132 15.73 21.57 -1.58
N GLU A 133 15.97 22.83 -1.22
CA GLU A 133 17.13 23.23 -0.41
C GLU A 133 16.99 22.78 1.06
N ARG A 134 15.75 22.51 1.51
CA ARG A 134 15.41 22.08 2.88
C ARG A 134 14.49 20.87 2.86
N GLU A 135 14.69 19.93 3.79
CA GLU A 135 13.74 18.83 3.98
C GLU A 135 12.46 19.34 4.67
N TYR A 136 11.31 18.85 4.22
CA TYR A 136 10.02 19.08 4.87
C TYR A 136 9.61 17.80 5.60
N PRO A 137 9.85 17.68 6.91
CA PRO A 137 9.45 16.50 7.66
C PRO A 137 7.93 16.48 7.85
N LEU A 138 7.29 15.36 7.52
CA LEU A 138 5.95 15.04 8.01
C LEU A 138 6.09 14.45 9.42
N ARG A 139 5.26 14.90 10.36
CA ARG A 139 5.24 14.39 11.73
C ARG A 139 3.82 14.08 12.21
N VAL A 140 3.63 12.93 12.86
CA VAL A 140 2.39 12.61 13.58
C VAL A 140 2.33 13.45 14.85
N ALA A 141 1.41 14.41 14.89
CA ALA A 141 1.20 15.28 16.05
C ALA A 141 0.31 14.62 17.11
N ASP A 142 -0.78 14.01 16.65
CA ASP A 142 -1.80 13.38 17.50
C ASP A 142 -2.50 12.24 16.75
N ALA A 143 -2.99 11.23 17.46
CA ALA A 143 -3.85 10.19 16.93
C ALA A 143 -5.00 9.92 17.89
N ARG A 144 -6.24 10.14 17.42
CA ARG A 144 -7.46 9.98 18.21
C ARG A 144 -8.26 8.80 17.71
N GLU A 145 -8.44 7.81 18.58
CA GLU A 145 -9.36 6.71 18.35
C GLU A 145 -10.81 7.21 18.48
N PHE A 146 -11.64 6.83 17.52
CA PHE A 146 -13.09 6.99 17.62
C PHE A 146 -13.70 5.77 18.27
N GLY A 147 -13.31 4.55 17.87
CA GLY A 147 -13.61 3.31 18.58
C GLY A 147 -13.40 2.07 17.73
N VAL A 148 -14.18 1.02 17.99
CA VAL A 148 -14.08 -0.28 17.31
C VAL A 148 -15.13 -0.40 16.22
N LEU A 149 -14.73 -0.87 15.04
CA LEU A 149 -15.66 -1.22 13.96
C LEU A 149 -16.41 -2.50 14.34
N ARG A 150 -17.70 -2.36 14.65
CA ARG A 150 -18.50 -3.41 15.30
C ARG A 150 -18.55 -4.73 14.53
N ASP A 151 -18.63 -4.67 13.21
CA ASP A 151 -18.68 -5.84 12.33
C ASP A 151 -17.43 -6.73 12.42
N THR A 152 -16.33 -6.20 12.97
CA THR A 152 -15.10 -6.98 13.15
C THR A 152 -15.12 -7.87 14.38
N LEU A 153 -15.98 -7.59 15.37
CA LEU A 153 -16.14 -8.37 16.59
C LEU A 153 -16.58 -9.81 16.27
N THR A 154 -16.01 -10.76 17.00
CA THR A 154 -16.37 -12.19 16.93
C THR A 154 -16.80 -12.69 18.31
N PRO A 155 -17.57 -13.79 18.38
CA PRO A 155 -17.92 -14.43 19.66
C PRO A 155 -16.71 -14.91 20.48
N PHE A 156 -15.52 -14.94 19.88
CA PHE A 156 -14.27 -15.39 20.50
C PHE A 156 -13.46 -14.24 21.13
N ASP A 157 -13.79 -12.99 20.83
CA ASP A 157 -13.07 -11.85 21.38
C ASP A 157 -13.50 -11.62 22.83
N ALA A 158 -12.52 -11.63 23.76
CA ALA A 158 -12.80 -11.34 25.16
C ALA A 158 -13.45 -9.95 25.34
N ALA A 159 -13.11 -9.01 24.46
CA ALA A 159 -13.73 -7.69 24.34
C ALA A 159 -15.20 -7.75 23.89
N ALA A 160 -15.63 -8.74 23.11
CA ALA A 160 -17.04 -8.91 22.72
C ALA A 160 -17.95 -9.33 23.89
N LYS A 161 -17.40 -9.64 25.07
CA LYS A 161 -18.17 -9.77 26.32
C LYS A 161 -18.24 -8.48 27.14
N GLN A 162 -17.23 -7.61 27.07
CA GLN A 162 -17.18 -6.35 27.84
C GLN A 162 -17.77 -5.16 27.07
N ALA A 163 -17.61 -5.12 25.75
CA ALA A 163 -18.22 -4.12 24.86
C ALA A 163 -19.75 -4.14 24.96
N THR A 164 -20.35 -5.33 25.06
CA THR A 164 -21.81 -5.53 25.13
C THR A 164 -22.44 -4.92 26.39
N GLU A 165 -21.71 -4.81 27.50
CA GLU A 165 -22.22 -4.29 28.78
C GLU A 165 -21.94 -2.78 28.98
N ALA A 166 -20.82 -2.25 28.46
CA ALA A 166 -20.47 -0.83 28.59
C ALA A 166 -20.99 0.06 27.44
N GLU A 167 -21.15 -0.48 26.22
CA GLU A 167 -21.54 0.30 25.03
C GLU A 167 -23.05 0.43 24.84
N SER A 168 -23.87 -0.23 25.66
CA SER A 168 -25.34 -0.11 25.63
C SER A 168 -25.86 1.30 25.98
N GLN A 169 -24.99 2.26 26.30
CA GLN A 169 -25.33 3.67 26.57
C GLN A 169 -24.61 4.69 25.67
N ALA A 170 -23.72 4.27 24.76
CA ALA A 170 -23.00 5.17 23.85
C ALA A 170 -23.48 4.98 22.41
N THR A 171 -24.15 5.99 21.87
CA THR A 171 -24.32 6.22 20.43
C THR A 171 -22.98 5.96 19.70
N SER A 172 -23.01 5.26 18.56
CA SER A 172 -21.95 4.31 18.24
C SER A 172 -20.60 4.96 17.89
N LEU A 173 -19.52 4.40 18.39
CA LEU A 173 -18.18 4.96 18.20
C LEU A 173 -17.66 4.80 16.74
N ASP A 174 -18.24 3.90 15.97
CA ASP A 174 -18.07 3.82 14.51
C ASP A 174 -18.95 4.83 13.74
N GLU A 175 -20.08 5.29 14.29
CA GLU A 175 -20.90 6.37 13.68
C GLU A 175 -20.10 7.68 13.61
N GLU A 176 -19.30 8.02 14.63
CA GLU A 176 -18.42 9.21 14.57
C GLU A 176 -17.39 9.06 13.45
N PHE A 177 -16.77 7.89 13.31
CA PHE A 177 -15.84 7.63 12.21
C PHE A 177 -16.50 7.81 10.83
N ILE A 178 -17.66 7.19 10.62
CA ILE A 178 -18.45 7.31 9.39
C ILE A 178 -18.89 8.76 9.15
N HIS A 179 -19.35 9.45 10.20
CA HIS A 179 -19.75 10.85 10.14
C HIS A 179 -18.60 11.75 9.68
N ARG A 180 -17.40 11.58 10.26
CA ARG A 180 -16.19 12.33 9.91
C ARG A 180 -15.69 12.03 8.51
N VAL A 181 -15.74 10.78 8.07
CA VAL A 181 -15.43 10.41 6.67
C VAL A 181 -16.39 11.13 5.72
N ASN A 182 -17.69 11.12 6.02
CA ASN A 182 -18.70 11.80 5.19
C ASN A 182 -18.55 13.34 5.21
N GLU A 183 -18.22 13.93 6.36
CA GLU A 183 -17.90 15.36 6.47
C GLU A 183 -16.74 15.73 5.53
N LYS A 184 -15.67 14.93 5.55
CA LYS A 184 -14.54 15.12 4.65
C LYS A 184 -14.96 14.95 3.19
N LEU A 185 -15.63 13.86 2.83
CA LEU A 185 -16.13 13.63 1.47
C LEU A 185 -16.95 14.81 0.96
N ARG A 186 -17.89 15.35 1.74
CA ARG A 186 -18.71 16.52 1.34
C ARG A 186 -17.90 17.80 1.12
N SER A 187 -16.79 17.96 1.82
CA SER A 187 -15.87 19.11 1.66
C SER A 187 -14.90 18.99 0.48
N SER A 188 -14.68 17.76 -0.01
CA SER A 188 -13.82 17.40 -1.12
C SER A 188 -14.52 17.56 -2.48
N HIS A 189 -13.78 17.85 -3.55
CA HIS A 189 -14.32 17.84 -4.92
C HIS A 189 -14.60 16.41 -5.35
N ARG A 190 -13.68 15.49 -5.04
CA ARG A 190 -13.83 14.05 -5.31
C ARG A 190 -14.43 13.32 -4.13
N LYS A 191 -15.44 12.48 -4.37
CA LYS A 191 -16.07 11.62 -3.35
C LYS A 191 -15.39 10.25 -3.28
N GLU A 192 -14.07 10.24 -3.33
CA GLU A 192 -13.29 9.02 -3.39
C GLU A 192 -12.43 8.84 -2.14
N LEU A 193 -12.10 7.59 -1.84
CA LEU A 193 -11.29 7.20 -0.69
C LEU A 193 -10.14 6.31 -1.13
N VAL A 194 -8.92 6.58 -0.65
CA VAL A 194 -7.75 5.71 -0.84
C VAL A 194 -7.36 5.04 0.47
N ILE A 195 -7.36 3.70 0.49
CA ILE A 195 -6.83 2.90 1.60
C ILE A 195 -5.38 2.52 1.31
N TYR A 196 -4.45 3.00 2.13
CA TYR A 196 -3.05 2.58 2.06
C TYR A 196 -2.78 1.44 3.06
N VAL A 197 -2.26 0.31 2.57
CA VAL A 197 -1.93 -0.88 3.37
C VAL A 197 -0.41 -1.11 3.32
N HIS A 198 0.26 -0.91 4.46
CA HIS A 198 1.72 -0.95 4.53
C HIS A 198 2.32 -2.37 4.46
N GLY A 199 3.65 -2.42 4.34
CA GLY A 199 4.45 -3.65 4.28
C GLY A 199 4.84 -4.22 5.63
N TYR A 200 5.91 -5.02 5.67
CA TYR A 200 6.42 -5.66 6.88
C TYR A 200 7.46 -4.78 7.62
N LYS A 201 7.60 -4.93 8.95
CA LYS A 201 8.46 -4.14 9.85
C LYS A 201 8.15 -2.64 9.91
N VAL A 202 6.88 -2.31 10.08
CA VAL A 202 6.39 -0.93 10.11
C VAL A 202 5.74 -0.65 11.47
N VAL A 203 6.04 0.49 12.08
CA VAL A 203 5.39 0.98 13.31
C VAL A 203 4.06 1.68 12.97
N PHE A 204 3.20 1.93 13.96
CA PHE A 204 1.85 2.46 13.73
C PHE A 204 1.83 3.81 12.99
N GLU A 205 2.82 4.67 13.25
CA GLU A 205 2.88 6.05 12.78
C GLU A 205 3.25 6.15 11.30
N ASN A 206 4.12 5.25 10.83
CA ASN A 206 4.63 5.27 9.47
C ASN A 206 3.54 5.19 8.37
N PRO A 207 2.52 4.30 8.42
CA PRO A 207 1.46 4.31 7.43
C PRO A 207 0.62 5.58 7.43
N LEU A 208 0.47 6.27 8.57
CA LEU A 208 -0.19 7.58 8.64
C LEU A 208 0.60 8.62 7.83
N LEU A 209 1.92 8.60 8.00
CA LEU A 209 2.83 9.52 7.34
C LEU A 209 2.88 9.29 5.82
N VAL A 210 3.00 8.03 5.38
CA VAL A 210 3.03 7.69 3.94
C VAL A 210 1.67 7.96 3.28
N ALA A 211 0.55 7.68 3.96
CA ALA A 211 -0.77 8.02 3.45
C ALA A 211 -0.93 9.54 3.31
N THR A 212 -0.51 10.32 4.31
CA THR A 212 -0.56 11.79 4.26
C THR A 212 0.34 12.36 3.16
N GLU A 213 1.52 11.79 2.97
CA GLU A 213 2.45 12.14 1.90
C GLU A 213 1.79 12.01 0.52
N LEU A 214 1.17 10.86 0.22
CA LEU A 214 0.45 10.65 -1.04
C LEU A 214 -0.75 11.60 -1.17
N TRP A 215 -1.48 11.81 -0.08
CA TRP A 215 -2.65 12.67 -0.03
C TRP A 215 -2.31 14.14 -0.32
N HIS A 216 -1.17 14.61 0.18
CA HIS A 216 -0.64 15.94 -0.10
C HIS A 216 -0.49 16.18 -1.61
N TYR A 217 0.07 15.20 -2.34
CA TYR A 217 0.24 15.33 -3.79
C TYR A 217 -1.05 15.17 -4.61
N LEU A 218 -2.14 14.73 -3.97
CA LEU A 218 -3.51 14.81 -4.51
C LEU A 218 -4.27 16.06 -4.02
N GLY A 219 -3.56 17.03 -3.42
CA GLY A 219 -4.15 18.29 -2.97
C GLY A 219 -5.03 18.18 -1.72
N TYR A 220 -4.86 17.11 -0.93
CA TYR A 220 -5.76 16.74 0.17
C TYR A 220 -7.24 16.56 -0.24
N ASP A 221 -7.50 16.36 -1.53
CA ASP A 221 -8.83 16.09 -2.06
C ASP A 221 -9.22 14.61 -1.83
N GLY A 222 -10.52 14.32 -1.76
CA GLY A 222 -11.03 13.02 -1.32
C GLY A 222 -10.68 12.69 0.13
N VAL A 223 -10.60 11.39 0.44
CA VAL A 223 -10.27 10.85 1.77
C VAL A 223 -9.07 9.91 1.67
N PHE A 224 -8.14 10.00 2.61
CA PHE A 224 -7.09 8.99 2.80
C PHE A 224 -7.27 8.25 4.12
N LEU A 225 -7.09 6.94 4.04
CA LEU A 225 -7.14 6.03 5.18
C LEU A 225 -5.89 5.16 5.21
N ALA A 226 -5.16 5.19 6.31
CA ALA A 226 -4.04 4.29 6.58
C ALA A 226 -4.53 3.02 7.29
N TYR A 227 -4.37 1.85 6.66
CA TYR A 227 -4.59 0.57 7.31
C TYR A 227 -3.30 0.08 7.96
N SER A 228 -3.27 0.08 9.29
CA SER A 228 -2.10 -0.26 10.09
C SER A 228 -2.27 -1.64 10.73
N TRP A 229 -1.65 -2.66 10.13
CA TRP A 229 -1.73 -4.04 10.60
C TRP A 229 -0.52 -4.43 11.46
N PRO A 230 -0.67 -5.34 12.44
CA PRO A 230 0.44 -5.77 13.27
C PRO A 230 1.52 -6.45 12.43
N SER A 231 2.65 -5.75 12.27
CA SER A 231 3.84 -6.27 11.62
C SER A 231 5.02 -6.20 12.59
N THR A 232 5.56 -7.34 12.98
CA THR A 232 6.57 -7.41 14.04
C THR A 232 7.95 -7.10 13.47
N PRO A 233 8.76 -6.21 14.08
CA PRO A 233 10.10 -5.85 13.59
C PRO A 233 11.18 -6.95 13.81
N ASN A 234 10.85 -8.24 13.68
CA ASN A 234 11.79 -9.36 13.87
C ASN A 234 11.64 -10.44 12.79
N PHE A 235 12.71 -10.79 12.08
CA PHE A 235 12.72 -11.77 10.98
C PHE A 235 12.13 -13.14 11.34
N ALA A 236 12.32 -13.62 12.58
CA ALA A 236 11.68 -14.87 13.04
C ALA A 236 10.15 -14.75 13.15
N ALA A 237 9.63 -13.54 13.39
CA ALA A 237 8.21 -13.23 13.44
C ALA A 237 7.57 -13.10 12.04
N TYR A 238 8.35 -13.12 10.95
CA TYR A 238 7.80 -13.09 9.59
C TYR A 238 6.76 -14.21 9.36
N PHE A 239 6.96 -15.41 9.92
CA PHE A 239 5.99 -16.50 9.82
C PHE A 239 4.72 -16.24 10.64
N SER A 240 4.84 -15.64 11.83
CA SER A 240 3.69 -15.19 12.62
C SER A 240 2.89 -14.12 11.87
N ASP A 241 3.60 -13.23 11.18
CA ASP A 241 3.02 -12.16 10.38
C ASP A 241 2.27 -12.68 9.14
N LEU A 242 2.56 -13.89 8.64
CA LEU A 242 1.74 -14.53 7.60
C LEU A 242 0.35 -14.92 8.11
N GLU A 243 0.29 -15.47 9.32
CA GLU A 243 -1.00 -15.74 9.99
C GLU A 243 -1.69 -14.42 10.34
N THR A 244 -0.94 -13.38 10.69
CA THR A 244 -1.49 -12.05 10.97
C THR A 244 -2.08 -11.45 9.69
N ALA A 245 -1.38 -11.58 8.56
CA ALA A 245 -1.86 -11.13 7.26
C ALA A 245 -3.18 -11.79 6.87
N ALA A 246 -3.34 -13.10 7.10
CA ALA A 246 -4.59 -13.79 6.85
C ALA A 246 -5.73 -13.27 7.76
N TYR A 247 -5.42 -13.06 9.04
CA TYR A 247 -6.34 -12.46 10.00
C TYR A 247 -6.75 -11.03 9.58
N SER A 248 -5.80 -10.16 9.26
CA SER A 248 -6.02 -8.77 8.85
C SER A 248 -6.73 -8.65 7.50
N SER A 249 -6.60 -9.62 6.60
CA SER A 249 -7.36 -9.67 5.34
C SER A 249 -8.88 -9.65 5.59
N ARG A 250 -9.34 -10.36 6.63
CA ARG A 250 -10.76 -10.35 7.03
C ARG A 250 -11.20 -8.96 7.48
N ASN A 251 -10.41 -8.31 8.32
CA ASN A 251 -10.75 -7.00 8.87
C ASN A 251 -10.71 -5.92 7.79
N LEU A 252 -9.75 -5.99 6.85
CA LEU A 252 -9.72 -5.11 5.68
C LEU A 252 -10.95 -5.29 4.78
N ARG A 253 -11.41 -6.53 4.53
CA ARG A 253 -12.67 -6.78 3.81
C ARG A 253 -13.85 -6.10 4.50
N ILE A 254 -13.97 -6.28 5.82
CA ILE A 254 -15.08 -5.72 6.60
C ILE A 254 -15.03 -4.18 6.58
N LEU A 255 -13.83 -3.59 6.68
CA LEU A 255 -13.66 -2.15 6.53
C LEU A 255 -14.16 -1.65 5.17
N ILE A 256 -13.80 -2.32 4.08
CA ILE A 256 -14.27 -1.97 2.73
C ILE A 256 -15.80 -2.07 2.66
N GLU A 257 -16.39 -3.13 3.21
CA GLU A 257 -17.84 -3.33 3.27
C GLU A 257 -18.55 -2.20 4.04
N SER A 258 -18.05 -1.87 5.24
CA SER A 258 -18.62 -0.79 6.06
C SER A 258 -18.48 0.57 5.39
N LEU A 259 -17.32 0.89 4.81
CA LEU A 259 -17.12 2.15 4.09
C LEU A 259 -18.06 2.27 2.89
N ALA A 260 -18.17 1.22 2.06
CA ALA A 260 -19.04 1.25 0.88
C ALA A 260 -20.53 1.36 1.24
N ARG A 261 -20.94 0.73 2.34
CA ARG A 261 -22.34 0.66 2.80
C ARG A 261 -22.77 1.91 3.56
N GLU A 262 -21.91 2.49 4.39
CA GLU A 262 -22.30 3.48 5.41
C GLU A 262 -21.79 4.89 5.11
N THR A 263 -20.89 5.05 4.13
CA THR A 263 -20.40 6.37 3.71
C THR A 263 -20.97 6.82 2.37
N GLU A 264 -20.80 8.10 2.07
CA GLU A 264 -21.12 8.75 0.80
C GLU A 264 -20.02 8.52 -0.26
N VAL A 265 -19.08 7.59 -0.04
CA VAL A 265 -17.96 7.33 -0.95
C VAL A 265 -18.47 6.77 -2.27
N GLU A 266 -18.09 7.36 -3.40
CA GLU A 266 -18.42 6.89 -4.74
C GLU A 266 -17.45 5.81 -5.21
N ARG A 267 -16.19 5.87 -4.77
CA ARG A 267 -15.15 4.91 -5.16
C ARG A 267 -14.10 4.72 -4.08
N ILE A 268 -13.77 3.47 -3.79
CA ILE A 268 -12.73 3.06 -2.83
C ILE A 268 -11.54 2.48 -3.60
N HIS A 269 -10.40 3.14 -3.53
CA HIS A 269 -9.13 2.66 -4.06
C HIS A 269 -8.31 2.00 -2.94
N VAL A 270 -7.48 1.02 -3.29
CA VAL A 270 -6.63 0.34 -2.32
C VAL A 270 -5.21 0.25 -2.85
N LEU A 271 -4.25 0.77 -2.09
CA LEU A 271 -2.82 0.64 -2.35
C LEU A 271 -2.21 -0.35 -1.36
N GLY A 272 -1.91 -1.56 -1.82
CA GLY A 272 -1.10 -2.53 -1.07
C GLY A 272 0.38 -2.37 -1.37
N TYR A 273 1.21 -2.39 -0.34
CA TYR A 273 2.67 -2.34 -0.46
C TYR A 273 3.34 -3.55 0.18
N SER A 274 4.29 -4.19 -0.51
CA SER A 274 5.12 -5.28 0.02
C SER A 274 4.28 -6.42 0.62
N ALA A 275 4.46 -6.78 1.89
CA ALA A 275 3.63 -7.78 2.57
C ALA A 275 2.14 -7.39 2.68
N GLY A 276 1.83 -6.09 2.68
CA GLY A 276 0.46 -5.56 2.65
C GLY A 276 -0.34 -6.00 1.43
N THR A 277 0.31 -6.32 0.31
CA THR A 277 -0.37 -6.82 -0.89
C THR A 277 -1.03 -8.17 -0.66
N ARG A 278 -0.52 -8.99 0.29
CA ARG A 278 -1.15 -10.25 0.68
C ARG A 278 -2.50 -10.01 1.37
N LEU A 279 -2.59 -8.96 2.20
CA LEU A 279 -3.83 -8.58 2.89
C LEU A 279 -4.87 -8.09 1.90
N VAL A 280 -4.45 -7.19 1.00
CA VAL A 280 -5.31 -6.63 -0.05
C VAL A 280 -5.86 -7.73 -0.94
N LEU A 281 -4.98 -8.57 -1.46
CA LEU A 281 -5.36 -9.68 -2.32
C LEU A 281 -6.26 -10.69 -1.59
N GLY A 282 -5.94 -11.01 -0.34
CA GLY A 282 -6.77 -11.88 0.51
C GLY A 282 -8.17 -11.32 0.76
N ALA A 283 -8.29 -10.02 1.05
CA ALA A 283 -9.57 -9.34 1.26
C ALA A 283 -10.42 -9.37 -0.02
N VAL A 284 -9.84 -9.04 -1.17
CA VAL A 284 -10.53 -9.06 -2.47
C VAL A 284 -10.95 -10.48 -2.86
N ASN A 285 -10.12 -11.48 -2.60
CA ASN A 285 -10.48 -12.87 -2.84
C ASN A 285 -11.62 -13.36 -1.95
N GLN A 286 -11.65 -12.96 -0.67
CA GLN A 286 -12.80 -13.24 0.20
C GLN A 286 -14.09 -12.63 -0.35
N ILE A 287 -14.04 -11.38 -0.83
CA ILE A 287 -15.19 -10.74 -1.49
C ILE A 287 -15.64 -11.57 -2.69
N SER A 288 -14.72 -11.99 -3.56
CA SER A 288 -15.04 -12.82 -4.72
C SER A 288 -15.75 -14.11 -4.32
N LEU A 289 -15.17 -14.87 -3.39
CA LEU A 289 -15.69 -16.17 -2.98
C LEU A 289 -17.06 -16.07 -2.27
N LEU A 290 -17.28 -15.04 -1.46
CA LEU A 290 -18.56 -14.78 -0.80
C LEU A 290 -19.66 -14.36 -1.79
N ASN A 291 -19.30 -13.92 -2.99
CA ASN A 291 -20.21 -13.37 -3.99
C ASN A 291 -20.05 -14.08 -5.35
N HIS A 292 -19.75 -15.38 -5.35
CA HIS A 292 -19.47 -16.12 -6.59
C HIS A 292 -20.61 -16.06 -7.63
N ASP A 293 -21.86 -15.96 -7.16
CA ASP A 293 -23.07 -15.84 -8.00
C ASP A 293 -23.40 -14.39 -8.42
N ALA A 294 -22.71 -13.39 -7.87
CA ALA A 294 -22.98 -11.99 -8.20
C ALA A 294 -22.43 -11.63 -9.58
N THR A 295 -23.16 -10.75 -10.27
CA THR A 295 -22.69 -10.09 -11.49
C THR A 295 -21.61 -9.05 -11.17
N ASP A 296 -20.84 -8.66 -12.18
CA ASP A 296 -19.79 -7.65 -12.03
C ASP A 296 -20.37 -6.29 -11.58
N GLN A 297 -21.56 -5.94 -12.05
CA GLN A 297 -22.27 -4.72 -11.65
C GLN A 297 -22.69 -4.77 -10.18
N GLU A 298 -23.27 -5.88 -9.72
CA GLU A 298 -23.65 -6.04 -8.31
C GLU A 298 -22.44 -5.96 -7.37
N LEU A 299 -21.27 -6.48 -7.81
CA LEU A 299 -20.01 -6.31 -7.08
C LEU A 299 -19.59 -4.84 -7.02
N GLN A 300 -19.65 -4.10 -8.14
CA GLN A 300 -19.32 -2.67 -8.14
C GLN A 300 -20.28 -1.85 -7.26
N ASP A 301 -21.59 -2.07 -7.37
CA ASP A 301 -22.57 -1.31 -6.59
C ASP A 301 -22.45 -1.55 -5.09
N ARG A 302 -22.13 -2.79 -4.70
CA ARG A 302 -22.02 -3.21 -3.29
C ARG A 302 -20.71 -2.76 -2.64
N TYR A 303 -19.58 -2.92 -3.33
CA TYR A 303 -18.26 -2.71 -2.74
C TYR A 303 -17.60 -1.40 -3.16
N ARG A 304 -18.05 -0.79 -4.26
CA ARG A 304 -17.52 0.45 -4.83
C ARG A 304 -15.99 0.44 -5.00
N LEU A 305 -15.40 -0.75 -5.18
CA LEU A 305 -13.96 -0.92 -5.29
C LEU A 305 -13.50 -0.40 -6.66
N GLY A 306 -12.80 0.72 -6.66
CA GLY A 306 -12.20 1.33 -7.83
C GLY A 306 -10.93 0.62 -8.24
N THR A 307 -9.79 1.31 -8.07
CA THR A 307 -8.49 0.77 -8.46
C THR A 307 -7.79 0.10 -7.29
N VAL A 308 -7.41 -1.16 -7.46
CA VAL A 308 -6.52 -1.87 -6.56
C VAL A 308 -5.11 -1.87 -7.13
N VAL A 309 -4.19 -1.26 -6.40
CA VAL A 309 -2.77 -1.16 -6.74
C VAL A 309 -1.96 -2.08 -5.84
N LEU A 310 -1.13 -2.95 -6.44
CA LEU A 310 -0.14 -3.75 -5.73
C LEU A 310 1.27 -3.28 -6.10
N ALA A 311 1.96 -2.64 -5.16
CA ALA A 311 3.34 -2.18 -5.32
C ALA A 311 4.32 -3.08 -4.53
N CYS A 312 5.49 -3.35 -5.11
CA CYS A 312 6.55 -4.16 -4.50
C CYS A 312 6.06 -5.52 -3.97
N SER A 313 5.08 -6.13 -4.64
CA SER A 313 4.23 -7.18 -4.07
C SER A 313 4.98 -8.46 -3.66
N ASP A 314 4.84 -8.87 -2.40
CA ASP A 314 5.37 -10.14 -1.86
C ASP A 314 4.38 -11.33 -2.00
N VAL A 315 3.43 -11.24 -2.93
CA VAL A 315 2.51 -12.36 -3.20
C VAL A 315 3.19 -13.43 -4.07
N ASP A 316 2.89 -14.70 -3.81
CA ASP A 316 3.26 -15.79 -4.73
C ASP A 316 2.41 -15.73 -6.01
N ARG A 317 3.05 -15.82 -7.18
CA ARG A 317 2.34 -15.68 -8.46
C ARG A 317 1.28 -16.76 -8.73
N GLN A 318 1.48 -17.98 -8.22
CA GLN A 318 0.49 -19.05 -8.36
C GLN A 318 -0.71 -18.77 -7.46
N ILE A 319 -0.49 -18.26 -6.24
CA ILE A 319 -1.59 -17.79 -5.38
C ILE A 319 -2.37 -16.68 -6.08
N PHE A 320 -1.68 -15.68 -6.63
CA PHE A 320 -2.33 -14.61 -7.39
C PHE A 320 -3.15 -15.17 -8.56
N GLY A 321 -2.54 -15.99 -9.41
CA GLY A 321 -3.22 -16.60 -10.56
C GLY A 321 -4.44 -17.44 -10.17
N ASN A 322 -4.37 -18.22 -9.09
CA ASN A 322 -5.50 -19.02 -8.60
C ASN A 322 -6.64 -18.13 -8.11
N GLN A 323 -6.35 -17.07 -7.34
CA GLN A 323 -7.39 -16.17 -6.84
C GLN A 323 -8.03 -15.34 -7.96
N LEU A 324 -7.25 -15.00 -9.00
CA LEU A 324 -7.83 -14.47 -10.23
C LEU A 324 -8.76 -15.51 -10.88
N ALA A 325 -8.35 -16.77 -11.00
CA ALA A 325 -9.23 -17.82 -11.53
C ALA A 325 -10.53 -17.98 -10.71
N ASP A 326 -10.47 -17.74 -9.39
CA ASP A 326 -11.61 -17.75 -8.46
C ASP A 326 -12.44 -16.44 -8.48
N GLY A 327 -12.18 -15.54 -9.44
CA GLY A 327 -13.01 -14.36 -9.71
C GLY A 327 -12.54 -13.05 -9.06
N ALA A 328 -11.41 -13.03 -8.34
CA ALA A 328 -10.90 -11.80 -7.70
C ALA A 328 -10.65 -10.65 -8.70
N TRP A 329 -10.44 -10.98 -9.97
CA TRP A 329 -10.31 -10.01 -11.07
C TRP A 329 -11.57 -9.15 -11.29
N ARG A 330 -12.75 -9.67 -10.93
CA ARG A 330 -14.07 -9.05 -11.17
C ARG A 330 -14.43 -7.98 -10.15
N VAL A 331 -13.82 -8.04 -8.98
CA VAL A 331 -14.22 -7.28 -7.79
C VAL A 331 -13.86 -5.79 -7.88
N PRO A 332 -12.61 -5.37 -8.17
CA PRO A 332 -12.30 -3.95 -8.34
C PRO A 332 -12.41 -3.53 -9.80
N SER A 333 -12.89 -2.31 -10.07
CA SER A 333 -12.96 -1.71 -11.42
C SER A 333 -11.64 -1.89 -12.20
N GLN A 334 -10.50 -1.71 -11.54
CA GLN A 334 -9.18 -1.85 -12.16
C GLN A 334 -8.15 -2.46 -11.22
N TRP A 335 -7.23 -3.25 -11.78
CA TRP A 335 -6.01 -3.73 -11.14
C TRP A 335 -4.79 -3.08 -11.77
N THR A 336 -3.88 -2.57 -10.92
CA THR A 336 -2.54 -2.13 -11.35
C THR A 336 -1.49 -2.82 -10.49
N VAL A 337 -0.56 -3.55 -11.11
CA VAL A 337 0.53 -4.23 -10.41
C VAL A 337 1.84 -3.64 -10.90
N TYR A 338 2.59 -3.01 -10.00
CA TYR A 338 3.93 -2.53 -10.28
C TYR A 338 4.95 -3.65 -10.04
N LEU A 339 5.87 -3.79 -11.00
CA LEU A 339 6.85 -4.86 -11.09
C LEU A 339 8.24 -4.26 -11.30
N SER A 340 9.27 -4.76 -10.61
CA SER A 340 10.65 -4.29 -10.78
C SER A 340 11.62 -5.47 -10.92
N GLU A 341 12.55 -5.39 -11.86
CA GLU A 341 13.72 -6.27 -11.95
C GLU A 341 14.75 -5.94 -10.85
N LEU A 342 14.73 -4.70 -10.36
CA LEU A 342 15.71 -4.12 -9.42
C LEU A 342 15.35 -4.33 -7.94
N ASP A 343 14.16 -4.87 -7.64
CA ASP A 343 13.73 -5.14 -6.26
C ASP A 343 14.44 -6.38 -5.70
N SER A 344 15.57 -6.13 -5.03
CA SER A 344 16.37 -7.17 -4.39
C SER A 344 15.87 -7.55 -2.99
N THR A 345 14.89 -6.82 -2.43
CA THR A 345 14.28 -7.19 -1.13
C THR A 345 13.38 -8.43 -1.27
N LEU A 346 12.75 -8.60 -2.43
CA LEU A 346 12.03 -9.83 -2.79
C LEU A 346 12.96 -11.06 -2.96
N ASP A 347 14.28 -10.87 -3.04
CA ASP A 347 15.25 -11.96 -3.15
C ASP A 347 15.42 -12.67 -1.81
N MET A 348 15.23 -11.95 -0.71
CA MET A 348 15.17 -12.51 0.63
C MET A 348 13.93 -13.40 0.79
N ALA A 349 12.75 -12.94 0.34
CA ALA A 349 11.52 -13.74 0.35
C ALA A 349 11.57 -14.93 -0.63
N ARG A 350 12.33 -14.83 -1.74
CA ARG A 350 12.68 -15.98 -2.60
C ARG A 350 13.61 -16.96 -1.89
N MET A 351 14.62 -16.46 -1.18
CA MET A 351 15.60 -17.27 -0.45
C MET A 351 14.94 -18.04 0.70
N VAL A 352 13.93 -17.46 1.36
CA VAL A 352 13.19 -18.07 2.47
C VAL A 352 12.11 -19.06 2.00
N PHE A 353 11.38 -18.75 0.92
CA PHE A 353 10.20 -19.54 0.50
C PHE A 353 10.38 -20.34 -0.79
N GLY A 354 11.48 -20.15 -1.53
CA GLY A 354 11.79 -20.91 -2.75
C GLY A 354 10.86 -20.68 -3.94
N ARG A 355 10.02 -19.63 -3.93
CA ARG A 355 8.98 -19.37 -4.94
C ARG A 355 9.04 -17.96 -5.55
N LYS A 356 8.57 -17.80 -6.79
CA LYS A 356 8.60 -16.54 -7.55
C LYS A 356 7.57 -15.54 -7.00
N ARG A 357 8.00 -14.30 -6.73
CA ARG A 357 7.18 -13.22 -6.18
C ARG A 357 6.52 -12.38 -7.27
N LEU A 358 5.33 -11.86 -6.98
CA LEU A 358 4.54 -11.07 -7.93
C LEU A 358 5.28 -9.79 -8.30
N GLY A 359 5.83 -9.04 -7.34
CA GLY A 359 6.46 -7.75 -7.56
C GLY A 359 7.83 -7.76 -8.28
N ARG A 360 8.43 -8.94 -8.52
CA ARG A 360 9.73 -9.04 -9.19
C ARG A 360 9.55 -9.47 -10.63
N LEU A 361 10.30 -8.89 -11.57
CA LEU A 361 10.49 -9.45 -12.92
C LEU A 361 11.78 -10.28 -12.93
N VAL A 362 11.76 -11.48 -13.51
CA VAL A 362 12.96 -12.32 -13.67
C VAL A 362 13.12 -12.62 -15.15
N GLU A 363 14.34 -12.55 -15.66
CA GLU A 363 14.65 -12.89 -17.05
C GLU A 363 14.18 -14.33 -17.38
N GLY A 364 13.36 -14.48 -18.42
CA GLY A 364 12.69 -15.74 -18.77
C GLY A 364 11.40 -16.04 -18.00
N ASP A 365 10.91 -15.14 -17.14
CA ASP A 365 9.58 -15.22 -16.53
C ASP A 365 8.49 -14.91 -17.55
N VAL A 366 8.18 -15.93 -18.34
CA VAL A 366 6.91 -16.01 -19.02
C VAL A 366 5.87 -16.22 -17.92
N VAL A 367 5.11 -15.16 -17.57
CA VAL A 367 3.71 -15.33 -17.13
C VAL A 367 3.15 -16.44 -18.01
N SER A 368 2.67 -17.55 -17.43
CA SER A 368 2.29 -18.72 -18.25
C SER A 368 1.46 -18.24 -19.44
N PRO A 369 1.65 -18.74 -20.67
CA PRO A 369 0.93 -18.21 -21.83
C PRO A 369 -0.57 -18.07 -21.58
N ALA A 370 -1.17 -19.04 -20.87
CA ALA A 370 -2.55 -18.99 -20.40
C ALA A 370 -2.86 -17.79 -19.47
N LEU A 371 -2.01 -17.48 -18.48
CA LEU A 371 -2.20 -16.29 -17.63
C LEU A 371 -1.94 -15.00 -18.41
N ALA A 372 -0.99 -14.98 -19.34
CA ALA A 372 -0.73 -13.81 -20.18
C ALA A 372 -1.93 -13.53 -21.11
N ASP A 373 -2.50 -14.57 -21.72
CA ASP A 373 -3.68 -14.48 -22.57
C ASP A 373 -4.93 -14.09 -21.76
N PHE A 374 -5.09 -14.66 -20.56
CA PHE A 374 -6.12 -14.22 -19.62
C PHE A 374 -5.97 -12.73 -19.32
N LEU A 375 -4.79 -12.27 -18.89
CA LEU A 375 -4.55 -10.86 -18.57
C LEU A 375 -4.73 -9.94 -19.78
N ARG A 376 -4.40 -10.39 -21.01
CA ARG A 376 -4.69 -9.64 -22.24
C ARG A 376 -6.17 -9.56 -22.55
N SER A 377 -6.93 -10.62 -22.27
CA SER A 377 -8.38 -10.65 -22.50
C SER A 377 -9.16 -9.76 -21.53
N GLN A 378 -8.56 -9.40 -20.39
CA GLN A 378 -9.18 -8.53 -19.40
C GLN A 378 -8.68 -7.08 -19.56
N ASN A 379 -9.58 -6.15 -19.91
CA ASN A 379 -9.27 -4.72 -19.99
C ASN A 379 -9.05 -4.05 -18.61
N ARG A 380 -9.28 -4.79 -17.52
CA ARG A 380 -9.18 -4.30 -16.13
C ARG A 380 -7.79 -4.49 -15.52
N PHE A 381 -6.84 -5.11 -16.22
CA PHE A 381 -5.51 -5.43 -15.67
C PHE A 381 -4.39 -4.62 -16.32
N SER A 382 -3.61 -3.94 -15.48
CA SER A 382 -2.40 -3.23 -15.86
C SER A 382 -1.21 -3.80 -15.10
N LEU A 383 -0.26 -4.38 -15.82
CA LEU A 383 1.05 -4.75 -15.27
C LEU A 383 2.06 -3.70 -15.72
N VAL A 384 2.71 -3.02 -14.79
CA VAL A 384 3.63 -1.91 -15.08
C VAL A 384 5.03 -2.28 -14.59
N ASP A 385 5.95 -2.42 -15.53
CA ASP A 385 7.39 -2.58 -15.29
C ASP A 385 8.01 -1.22 -14.96
N VAL A 386 8.49 -1.08 -13.73
CA VAL A 386 9.12 0.14 -13.22
C VAL A 386 10.64 0.11 -13.34
N SER A 387 11.24 -0.95 -13.90
CA SER A 387 12.70 -1.14 -13.89
C SER A 387 13.47 -0.03 -14.61
N ARG A 388 12.81 0.67 -15.54
CA ARG A 388 13.36 1.83 -16.28
C ARG A 388 13.00 3.18 -15.67
N ALA A 389 12.22 3.21 -14.60
CA ALA A 389 11.81 4.46 -13.98
C ALA A 389 12.98 5.13 -13.25
N GLU A 390 12.97 6.46 -13.22
CA GLU A 390 13.95 7.24 -12.47
C GLU A 390 13.95 6.81 -10.99
N ASN A 391 15.13 6.57 -10.42
CA ASN A 391 15.30 6.12 -9.02
C ASN A 391 14.52 4.83 -8.67
N ALA A 392 14.27 3.95 -9.65
CA ALA A 392 13.61 2.66 -9.43
C ALA A 392 14.43 1.69 -8.56
N ASP A 393 15.74 1.93 -8.41
CA ASP A 393 16.67 1.20 -7.55
C ASP A 393 16.72 1.72 -6.11
N ALA A 394 16.01 2.80 -5.79
CA ALA A 394 15.99 3.40 -4.45
C ALA A 394 15.62 2.38 -3.36
N ASN A 395 16.41 2.38 -2.27
CA ASN A 395 16.31 1.43 -1.17
C ASN A 395 16.23 -0.02 -1.67
N ASN A 396 17.24 -0.46 -2.43
CA ASN A 396 17.34 -1.80 -3.00
C ASN A 396 16.20 -2.14 -3.98
N GLY A 397 15.61 -1.12 -4.60
CA GLY A 397 14.47 -1.23 -5.50
C GLY A 397 13.14 -1.58 -4.82
N HIS A 398 13.03 -1.40 -3.49
CA HIS A 398 11.80 -1.72 -2.75
C HIS A 398 11.00 -0.48 -2.35
N ALA A 399 11.56 0.74 -2.47
CA ALA A 399 10.84 1.98 -2.12
C ALA A 399 10.42 2.81 -3.35
N TYR A 400 10.45 2.25 -4.56
CA TYR A 400 10.24 3.02 -5.78
C TYR A 400 8.89 3.74 -5.83
N PHE A 401 7.83 3.20 -5.23
CA PHE A 401 6.46 3.74 -5.40
C PHE A 401 6.29 5.18 -4.88
N HIS A 402 7.13 5.57 -3.93
CA HIS A 402 7.17 6.94 -3.38
C HIS A 402 8.57 7.57 -3.39
N LYS A 403 9.61 6.89 -3.90
CA LYS A 403 10.95 7.49 -4.09
C LYS A 403 11.26 7.81 -5.55
N SER A 404 10.58 7.16 -6.49
CA SER A 404 10.65 7.50 -7.91
C SER A 404 9.63 8.60 -8.22
N PRO A 405 10.06 9.77 -8.72
CA PRO A 405 9.15 10.78 -9.26
C PRO A 405 8.27 10.24 -10.39
N TRP A 406 8.77 9.30 -11.20
CA TRP A 406 8.02 8.70 -12.30
C TRP A 406 6.96 7.73 -11.81
N VAL A 407 7.31 6.80 -10.92
CA VAL A 407 6.34 5.81 -10.42
C VAL A 407 5.27 6.49 -9.57
N SER A 408 5.65 7.45 -8.74
CA SER A 408 4.66 8.22 -7.96
C SER A 408 3.75 9.06 -8.85
N SER A 409 4.26 9.61 -9.96
CA SER A 409 3.42 10.28 -10.97
C SER A 409 2.36 9.35 -11.55
N ASP A 410 2.78 8.16 -11.99
CA ASP A 410 1.88 7.15 -12.53
C ASP A 410 0.84 6.71 -11.49
N LEU A 411 1.30 6.42 -10.26
CA LEU A 411 0.46 6.01 -9.13
C LEU A 411 -0.60 7.06 -8.79
N LEU A 412 -0.20 8.33 -8.68
CA LEU A 412 -1.12 9.42 -8.38
C LEU A 412 -2.12 9.61 -9.53
N LEU A 413 -1.70 9.49 -10.79
CA LEU A 413 -2.62 9.48 -11.93
C LEU A 413 -3.58 8.28 -11.89
N THR A 414 -3.15 7.11 -11.41
CA THR A 414 -4.03 5.93 -11.23
C THR A 414 -5.19 6.23 -10.26
N PHE A 415 -4.94 7.05 -9.24
CA PHE A 415 -5.96 7.42 -8.26
C PHE A 415 -6.70 8.69 -8.65
N ALA A 416 -6.06 9.63 -9.34
CA ALA A 416 -6.64 10.89 -9.78
C ALA A 416 -7.56 10.74 -11.00
N THR A 417 -7.37 9.68 -11.78
CA THR A 417 -8.03 9.50 -13.08
C THR A 417 -8.42 8.04 -13.29
N SER A 418 -9.30 7.79 -14.27
CA SER A 418 -9.59 6.43 -14.77
C SER A 418 -8.82 6.12 -16.06
N LEU A 419 -7.73 6.85 -16.35
CA LEU A 419 -7.00 6.72 -17.60
C LEU A 419 -6.27 5.36 -17.68
N PRO A 420 -6.35 4.67 -18.82
CA PRO A 420 -5.53 3.47 -19.05
C PRO A 420 -4.04 3.83 -19.10
N PRO A 421 -3.13 2.86 -18.87
CA PRO A 421 -1.68 3.10 -18.87
C PRO A 421 -1.13 3.89 -20.06
N GLY A 422 -1.62 3.64 -21.28
CA GLY A 422 -1.19 4.34 -22.48
C GLY A 422 -1.51 5.85 -22.45
N GLU A 423 -2.67 6.21 -21.90
CA GLU A 423 -3.09 7.60 -21.72
C GLU A 423 -2.41 8.26 -20.51
N ARG A 424 -1.81 7.47 -19.61
CA ARG A 424 -0.91 7.96 -18.55
C ARG A 424 0.54 8.13 -19.01
N GLY A 425 0.82 7.92 -20.30
CA GLY A 425 2.14 8.11 -20.91
C GLY A 425 3.03 6.85 -20.95
N LEU A 426 2.52 5.69 -20.55
CA LEU A 426 3.27 4.42 -20.60
C LEU A 426 3.21 3.78 -22.00
N VAL A 427 4.15 2.89 -22.30
CA VAL A 427 4.20 2.13 -23.56
C VAL A 427 4.20 0.63 -23.32
N LYS A 428 3.73 -0.16 -24.29
CA LYS A 428 3.81 -1.63 -24.20
C LYS A 428 5.25 -2.11 -24.39
N LYS A 429 5.70 -3.05 -23.54
CA LYS A 429 7.02 -3.69 -23.64
C LYS A 429 6.99 -4.79 -24.70
N GLY A 430 7.15 -4.41 -25.98
CA GLY A 430 7.03 -5.32 -27.12
C GLY A 430 5.64 -5.97 -27.19
N ASP A 431 5.57 -7.29 -27.46
CA ASP A 431 4.32 -8.06 -27.50
C ASP A 431 3.85 -8.58 -26.11
N SER A 432 4.52 -8.13 -25.04
CA SER A 432 4.20 -8.51 -23.66
C SER A 432 2.93 -7.81 -23.17
N PRO A 433 2.16 -8.41 -22.23
CA PRO A 433 1.09 -7.68 -21.53
C PRO A 433 1.61 -6.50 -20.68
N LEU A 434 2.93 -6.42 -20.44
CA LEU A 434 3.57 -5.40 -19.62
C LEU A 434 3.57 -4.02 -20.28
N TRP A 435 3.35 -3.00 -19.46
CA TRP A 435 3.62 -1.60 -19.74
C TRP A 435 4.97 -1.21 -19.13
N GLU A 436 5.67 -0.25 -19.72
CA GLU A 436 6.92 0.28 -19.20
C GLU A 436 6.97 1.81 -19.36
N PHE A 437 7.85 2.44 -18.58
CA PHE A 437 8.15 3.86 -18.69
C PHE A 437 9.10 4.09 -19.88
N PRO A 438 8.69 4.85 -20.91
CA PRO A 438 9.60 5.21 -22.00
C PRO A 438 10.54 6.35 -21.59
N ASP A 439 11.64 6.53 -22.31
CA ASP A 439 12.62 7.59 -22.02
C ASP A 439 12.02 9.01 -22.15
N ASP A 440 10.94 9.16 -22.91
CA ASP A 440 10.19 10.41 -23.11
C ASP A 440 8.99 10.57 -22.15
N TYR A 441 8.90 9.77 -21.07
CA TYR A 441 7.75 9.73 -20.16
C TYR A 441 7.34 11.12 -19.64
N VAL A 442 8.29 11.93 -19.15
CA VAL A 442 8.01 13.27 -18.62
C VAL A 442 7.45 14.21 -19.70
N ALA A 443 7.93 14.10 -20.95
CA ALA A 443 7.39 14.87 -22.06
C ALA A 443 5.95 14.45 -22.41
N ARG A 444 5.65 13.15 -22.32
CA ARG A 444 4.29 12.63 -22.49
C ARG A 444 3.35 13.14 -21.41
N LEU A 445 3.77 13.17 -20.14
CA LEU A 445 2.98 13.78 -19.07
C LEU A 445 2.62 15.22 -19.40
N GLY A 446 3.58 16.04 -19.83
CA GLY A 446 3.33 17.44 -20.21
C GLY A 446 2.29 17.61 -21.33
N SER A 447 2.10 16.60 -22.19
CA SER A 447 1.04 16.63 -23.20
C SER A 447 -0.38 16.50 -22.59
N LEU A 448 -0.52 15.83 -21.45
CA LEU A 448 -1.79 15.67 -20.73
C LEU A 448 -2.27 16.99 -20.13
N ALA A 449 -1.35 17.88 -19.75
CA ALA A 449 -1.67 19.22 -19.25
C ALA A 449 -2.46 20.06 -20.26
N ASN A 450 -2.41 19.71 -21.55
CA ASN A 450 -3.09 20.41 -22.63
C ASN A 450 -4.44 19.77 -23.00
N LEU A 451 -4.87 18.72 -22.31
CA LEU A 451 -6.19 18.12 -22.52
C LEU A 451 -7.25 18.96 -21.79
N PRO A 452 -8.38 19.30 -22.44
CA PRO A 452 -9.46 20.02 -21.78
C PRO A 452 -9.99 19.21 -20.59
N SER A 453 -10.15 19.86 -19.44
CA SER A 453 -10.42 19.29 -18.10
C SER A 453 -11.81 18.68 -17.92
N ASN A 454 -12.43 18.14 -18.97
CA ASN A 454 -13.83 17.71 -18.96
C ASN A 454 -14.05 16.46 -19.83
N GLN A 455 -13.56 15.31 -19.39
CA GLN A 455 -14.06 14.00 -19.83
C GLN A 455 -14.07 13.03 -18.64
N GLY A 456 -14.95 13.34 -17.69
CA GLY A 456 -15.43 12.41 -16.68
C GLY A 456 -16.78 11.85 -17.10
N ASP A 457 -16.90 11.33 -18.32
CA ASP A 457 -18.01 10.47 -18.74
C ASP A 457 -17.43 9.44 -19.70
N ALA A 458 -17.47 8.16 -19.30
CA ALA A 458 -17.21 7.07 -20.22
C ALA A 458 -18.24 7.13 -21.35
N PRO A 459 -17.87 6.83 -22.61
CA PRO A 459 -18.88 6.67 -23.65
C PRO A 459 -19.78 5.49 -23.26
N ASP A 460 -21.09 5.73 -23.25
CA ASP A 460 -22.10 4.67 -23.25
C ASP A 460 -21.72 3.68 -24.35
N ALA A 461 -21.46 2.44 -23.95
CA ALA A 461 -21.26 1.34 -24.87
C ALA A 461 -22.64 0.89 -25.38
N ASP A 462 -22.95 1.27 -26.63
CA ASP A 462 -23.96 0.59 -27.46
C ASP A 462 -23.53 -0.83 -27.85
#